data_AF-A0AAV7CBN6-F1
#
_entry.id   AF-A0AAV7CBN6-F1
#
_cell.length_a   1.000
_cell.length_b   1.000
_cell.length_c   1.000
_cell.angle_alpha   90.00
_cell.angle_beta   90.00
_cell.angle_gamma   90.00
#
_symmetry.space_group_name_H-M   'P 1'
#
loop_
_entity.id
_entity.type
_entity.pdbx_description
1 polymer ?
#
loop_
_entity_poly.entity_id
_entity_poly.type
_entity_poly.pdbx_seq_one_letter_code
_entity_poly.pdbx_strand_id
1 'polypeptide(L)'
;MQYKNLNLLYLLVFRIDMYVGGTTDLMNPIMLYPFIAPELQEAHLNKIRQLAHNRYFPVYEKILREHGNMYLVGKWFTWADVHLLEAILMVEEKFADLMADFPLLRDFKARISEIPTIKAFLQPGSQRKPVPDEKYVETVRRVLQLHHVT
;
A
#
# COMPACT_ATOMS: atom_id res chain seq x y z
N MET A 1 0.19 10.36 -36.64
CA MET A 1 -0.50 10.81 -35.39
C MET A 1 -0.94 9.66 -34.49
N GLN A 2 -1.46 8.55 -35.04
CA GLN A 2 -1.97 7.39 -34.27
C GLN A 2 -0.93 6.73 -33.33
N TYR A 3 0.33 6.60 -33.76
CA TYR A 3 1.40 5.97 -32.96
C TYR A 3 1.85 6.75 -31.72
N LYS A 4 1.73 8.09 -31.70
CA LYS A 4 2.10 8.90 -30.53
C LYS A 4 1.16 8.65 -29.35
N ASN A 5 -0.12 8.46 -29.62
CA ASN A 5 -1.13 8.17 -28.59
C ASN A 5 -0.99 6.76 -28.02
N LEU A 6 -0.61 5.79 -28.87
CA LEU A 6 -0.39 4.41 -28.44
C LEU A 6 0.83 4.30 -27.51
N ASN A 7 1.94 4.95 -27.85
CA ASN A 7 3.14 4.98 -27.00
C ASN A 7 2.89 5.66 -25.66
N LEU A 8 2.04 6.71 -25.63
CA LEU A 8 1.65 7.37 -24.38
C LEU A 8 0.80 6.46 -23.50
N LEU A 9 -0.15 5.72 -24.08
CA LEU A 9 -0.99 4.78 -23.35
C LEU A 9 -0.16 3.65 -22.72
N TYR A 10 0.76 3.04 -23.48
CA TYR A 10 1.66 2.01 -22.96
C TYR A 10 2.53 2.52 -21.81
N LEU A 11 3.04 3.75 -21.91
CA LEU A 11 3.85 4.34 -20.85
C LEU A 11 3.03 4.61 -19.57
N LEU A 12 1.72 4.90 -19.68
CA LEU A 12 0.85 5.06 -18.52
C LEU A 12 0.60 3.71 -17.84
N VAL A 13 0.27 2.67 -18.62
CA VAL A 13 0.05 1.31 -18.08
C VAL A 13 1.31 0.79 -17.40
N PHE A 14 2.48 0.92 -18.05
CA PHE A 14 3.75 0.49 -17.48
C PHE A 14 4.06 1.18 -16.14
N ARG A 15 3.73 2.47 -16.00
CA ARG A 15 3.89 3.19 -14.73
C ARG A 15 2.94 2.67 -13.65
N ILE A 16 1.69 2.36 -14.00
CA ILE A 16 0.74 1.75 -13.06
C ILE A 16 1.32 0.44 -12.53
N ASP A 17 1.76 -0.47 -13.41
CA ASP A 17 2.30 -1.77 -13.01
C ASP A 17 3.55 -1.62 -12.13
N MET A 18 4.46 -0.71 -12.47
CA MET A 18 5.66 -0.43 -11.69
C MET A 18 5.32 0.09 -10.28
N TYR A 19 4.35 1.00 -10.17
CA TYR A 19 3.93 1.57 -8.89
C TYR A 19 3.16 0.57 -8.03
N VAL A 20 2.32 -0.25 -8.64
CA VAL A 20 1.63 -1.35 -7.95
C VAL A 20 2.66 -2.38 -7.48
N GLY A 21 3.61 -2.78 -8.31
CA GLY A 21 4.65 -3.72 -7.91
C GLY A 21 5.42 -3.27 -6.66
N GLY A 22 5.79 -1.99 -6.59
CA GLY A 22 6.45 -1.43 -5.40
C GLY A 22 5.59 -1.45 -4.14
N THR A 23 4.28 -1.20 -4.25
CA THR A 23 3.36 -1.25 -3.11
C THR A 23 3.05 -2.70 -2.70
N THR A 24 2.95 -3.63 -3.65
CA THR A 24 2.87 -5.08 -3.37
C THR A 24 4.06 -5.56 -2.54
N ASP A 25 5.28 -5.20 -2.96
CA ASP A 25 6.49 -5.59 -2.23
C ASP A 25 6.55 -5.03 -0.80
N LEU A 26 5.97 -3.84 -0.58
CA LEU A 26 5.84 -3.26 0.76
C LEU A 26 4.74 -3.93 1.61
N MET A 27 3.60 -4.25 1.01
CA MET A 27 2.47 -4.86 1.72
C MET A 27 2.72 -6.33 2.08
N ASN A 28 3.47 -7.06 1.26
CA ASN A 28 3.81 -8.48 1.48
C ASN A 28 4.37 -8.78 2.89
N PRO A 29 5.44 -8.11 3.37
CA PRO A 29 5.93 -8.36 4.73
C PRO A 29 4.90 -7.96 5.80
N ILE A 30 4.02 -6.99 5.57
CA ILE A 30 2.95 -6.63 6.51
C ILE A 30 1.90 -7.75 6.57
N MET A 31 1.52 -8.32 5.43
CA MET A 31 0.58 -9.45 5.36
C MET A 31 1.12 -10.71 6.04
N LEU A 32 2.45 -10.92 5.98
CA LEU A 32 3.10 -12.07 6.63
C LEU A 32 3.25 -11.90 8.15
N TYR A 33 3.24 -10.66 8.65
CA TYR A 33 3.50 -10.34 10.06
C TYR A 33 2.71 -11.20 11.08
N PRO A 34 1.40 -11.45 10.93
CA PRO A 34 0.62 -12.26 11.87
C PRO A 34 1.11 -13.72 12.00
N PHE A 35 1.86 -14.20 11.02
CA PHE A 35 2.38 -15.57 10.98
C PHE A 35 3.83 -15.70 11.48
N ILE A 36 4.52 -14.57 11.68
CA ILE A 36 5.90 -14.53 12.16
C ILE A 36 5.95 -14.96 13.63
N ALA A 37 6.94 -15.79 13.96
CA ALA A 37 7.20 -16.24 15.33
C ALA A 37 7.40 -15.03 16.27
N PRO A 38 6.85 -15.05 17.50
CA PRO A 38 6.90 -13.91 18.41
C PRO A 38 8.30 -13.31 18.61
N GLU A 39 9.33 -14.15 18.63
CA GLU A 39 10.73 -13.75 18.86
C GLU A 39 11.33 -12.97 17.68
N LEU A 40 10.74 -13.08 16.49
CA LEU A 40 11.19 -12.42 15.25
C LEU A 40 10.34 -11.20 14.88
N GLN A 41 9.21 -10.97 15.58
CA GLN A 41 8.25 -9.93 15.23
C GLN A 41 8.85 -8.53 15.27
N GLU A 42 9.67 -8.22 16.28
CA GLU A 42 10.29 -6.89 16.41
C GLU A 42 11.25 -6.61 15.25
N ALA A 43 12.13 -7.57 14.92
CA ALA A 43 13.05 -7.46 13.79
C ALA A 43 12.28 -7.30 12.46
N HIS A 44 11.16 -8.02 12.31
CA HIS A 44 10.30 -7.91 11.13
C HIS A 44 9.61 -6.55 11.02
N LEU A 45 9.10 -6.00 12.13
CA LEU A 45 8.55 -4.64 12.17
C LEU A 45 9.60 -3.59 11.81
N ASN A 46 10.81 -3.71 12.34
CA ASN A 46 11.92 -2.82 11.99
C ASN A 46 12.23 -2.86 10.50
N LYS A 47 12.22 -4.06 9.89
CA LYS A 47 12.38 -4.21 8.44
C LYS A 47 11.25 -3.54 7.65
N ILE A 48 9.99 -3.72 8.05
CA ILE A 48 8.84 -3.05 7.40
C ILE A 48 9.00 -1.53 7.50
N ARG A 49 9.32 -1.00 8.69
CA ARG A 49 9.54 0.43 8.91
C ARG A 49 10.64 0.97 7.99
N GLN A 50 11.78 0.27 7.89
CA GLN A 50 12.87 0.66 7.00
C GLN A 50 12.47 0.63 5.52
N LEU A 51 11.75 -0.41 5.08
CA LEU A 51 11.25 -0.49 3.71
C LEU A 51 10.30 0.67 3.39
N ALA A 52 9.33 0.93 4.26
CA ALA A 52 8.38 2.03 4.10
C ALA A 52 9.12 3.38 4.04
N HIS A 53 9.88 3.70 5.09
CA HIS A 53 10.50 5.01 5.28
C HIS A 53 11.68 5.27 4.32
N ASN A 54 12.56 4.30 4.09
CA ASN A 54 13.81 4.55 3.35
C ASN A 54 13.72 4.19 1.86
N ARG A 55 12.78 3.32 1.46
CA ARG A 55 12.74 2.76 0.10
C ARG A 55 11.49 3.16 -0.67
N TYR A 56 10.30 2.89 -0.14
CA TYR A 56 9.08 2.99 -0.93
C TYR A 56 8.43 4.37 -0.86
N PHE A 57 8.15 4.88 0.34
CA PHE A 57 7.49 6.19 0.47
C PHE A 57 8.28 7.37 -0.09
N PRO A 58 9.62 7.44 0.02
CA PRO A 58 10.38 8.49 -0.66
C PRO A 58 10.16 8.52 -2.17
N VAL A 59 9.93 7.38 -2.81
CA VAL A 59 9.67 7.29 -4.26
C VAL A 59 8.32 7.90 -4.61
N TYR A 60 7.24 7.51 -3.91
CA TYR A 60 5.90 8.05 -4.18
C TYR A 60 5.78 9.52 -3.79
N GLU A 61 6.37 9.93 -2.67
CA GLU A 61 6.47 11.33 -2.25
C GLU A 61 7.19 12.17 -3.32
N LYS A 62 8.29 11.65 -3.89
CA LYS A 62 9.02 12.30 -4.99
C LYS A 62 8.17 12.42 -6.25
N ILE A 63 7.45 11.37 -6.64
CA ILE A 63 6.57 11.37 -7.82
C ILE A 63 5.50 12.48 -7.69
N LEU A 64 4.81 12.52 -6.55
CA LEU A 64 3.80 13.53 -6.27
C LEU A 64 4.38 14.95 -6.35
N ARG A 65 5.60 15.14 -5.82
CA ARG A 65 6.32 16.42 -5.84
C ARG A 65 6.72 16.86 -7.24
N GLU A 66 7.29 15.96 -8.04
CA GLU A 66 7.88 16.30 -9.35
C GLU A 66 6.82 16.74 -10.36
N HIS A 67 5.67 16.07 -10.37
CA HIS A 67 4.62 16.39 -11.34
C HIS A 67 3.51 17.31 -10.80
N GLY A 68 3.41 17.48 -9.47
CA GLY A 68 2.39 18.33 -8.83
C GLY A 68 0.93 17.90 -9.04
N ASN A 69 0.67 16.78 -9.70
CA ASN A 69 -0.67 16.24 -9.90
C ASN A 69 -1.26 15.62 -8.62
N MET A 70 -2.59 15.50 -8.62
CA MET A 70 -3.35 14.91 -7.52
C MET A 70 -3.21 13.38 -7.42
N TYR A 71 -2.92 12.72 -8.55
CA TYR A 71 -2.81 11.26 -8.75
C TYR A 71 -1.40 10.88 -9.18
N LEU A 72 -1.05 9.60 -9.04
CA LEU A 72 0.28 9.06 -9.36
C LEU A 72 0.59 9.00 -10.86
N VAL A 73 -0.43 8.74 -11.69
CA VAL A 73 -0.24 8.49 -13.14
C VAL A 73 -1.09 9.44 -13.97
N GLY A 74 -0.43 10.46 -14.52
CA GLY A 74 -1.09 11.46 -15.35
C GLY A 74 -2.09 12.30 -14.55
N LYS A 75 -3.30 12.48 -15.09
CA LYS A 75 -4.38 13.28 -14.48
C LYS A 75 -5.56 12.43 -14.00
N TRP A 76 -5.40 11.11 -14.01
CA TRP A 76 -6.50 10.17 -13.83
C TRP A 76 -6.33 9.40 -12.53
N PHE A 77 -7.46 9.08 -11.91
CA PHE A 77 -7.51 8.12 -10.83
C PHE A 77 -7.35 6.71 -11.40
N THR A 78 -6.37 5.97 -10.89
CA THR A 78 -5.95 4.67 -11.41
C THR A 78 -5.79 3.64 -10.29
N TRP A 79 -5.57 2.37 -10.67
CA TRP A 79 -5.28 1.30 -9.71
C TRP A 79 -4.07 1.60 -8.83
N ALA A 80 -3.03 2.26 -9.35
CA ALA A 80 -1.86 2.63 -8.57
C ALA A 80 -2.23 3.52 -7.36
N ASP A 81 -3.22 4.42 -7.53
CA ASP A 81 -3.66 5.31 -6.46
C ASP A 81 -4.40 4.54 -5.35
N VAL A 82 -5.24 3.57 -5.73
CA VAL A 82 -5.94 2.68 -4.79
C VAL A 82 -4.94 1.83 -4.01
N HIS A 83 -3.99 1.23 -4.71
CA HIS A 83 -3.01 0.31 -4.12
C HIS A 83 -2.03 1.05 -3.18
N LEU A 84 -1.66 2.29 -3.52
CA LEU A 84 -0.87 3.14 -2.62
C LEU A 84 -1.67 3.58 -1.39
N LEU A 85 -2.95 3.93 -1.53
CA LEU A 85 -3.79 4.23 -0.37
C LEU A 85 -3.84 3.03 0.59
N GLU A 86 -4.09 1.83 0.07
CA GLU A 86 -4.12 0.61 0.87
C GLU A 86 -2.78 0.39 1.62
N ALA A 87 -1.66 0.50 0.92
CA ALA A 87 -0.33 0.36 1.52
C ALA A 87 -0.07 1.39 2.62
N ILE A 88 -0.49 2.65 2.44
CA ILE A 88 -0.37 3.70 3.46
C ILE A 88 -1.16 3.32 4.72
N LEU A 89 -2.42 2.90 4.56
CA LEU A 89 -3.28 2.53 5.68
C LEU A 89 -2.70 1.33 6.45
N MET A 90 -2.21 0.31 5.74
CA MET A 90 -1.57 -0.86 6.36
C MET A 90 -0.30 -0.49 7.15
N VAL A 91 0.48 0.48 6.66
CA VAL A 91 1.68 0.94 7.37
C VAL A 91 1.31 1.76 8.61
N GLU A 92 0.32 2.65 8.53
CA GLU A 92 -0.14 3.45 9.68
C GLU A 92 -0.75 2.58 10.79
N GLU A 93 -1.40 1.45 10.45
CA GLU A 93 -1.87 0.46 11.41
C GLU A 93 -0.72 -0.18 12.22
N LYS A 94 0.53 -0.09 11.74
CA LYS A 94 1.74 -0.54 12.46
C LYS A 94 2.55 0.60 13.05
N PHE A 95 2.61 1.75 12.38
CA PHE A 95 3.47 2.87 12.73
C PHE A 95 2.73 4.20 12.53
N ALA A 96 2.08 4.68 13.60
CA ALA A 96 1.29 5.91 13.56
C ALA A 96 2.12 7.18 13.28
N ASP A 97 3.43 7.14 13.54
CA ASP A 97 4.35 8.28 13.42
C ASP A 97 4.92 8.48 12.01
N LEU A 98 4.95 7.42 11.19
CA LEU A 98 5.75 7.40 9.96
C LEU A 98 5.29 8.42 8.93
N MET A 99 3.99 8.73 8.88
CA MET A 99 3.43 9.71 7.93
C MET A 99 3.84 11.16 8.19
N ALA A 100 4.42 11.47 9.35
CA ALA A 100 4.88 12.83 9.67
C ALA A 100 5.95 13.32 8.68
N ASP A 101 6.79 12.41 8.17
CA ASP A 101 7.90 12.72 7.27
C ASP A 101 7.48 12.81 5.79
N PHE A 102 6.23 12.46 5.46
CA PHE A 102 5.72 12.37 4.08
C PHE A 102 4.44 13.21 3.89
N PRO A 103 4.56 14.55 3.89
CA PRO A 103 3.39 15.43 3.84
C PRO A 103 2.57 15.27 2.55
N LEU A 104 3.18 15.02 1.39
CA LEU A 104 2.42 14.85 0.15
C LEU A 104 1.65 13.52 0.14
N LEU A 105 2.23 12.45 0.70
CA LEU A 105 1.51 11.19 0.89
C LEU A 105 0.36 11.32 1.89
N ARG A 106 0.51 12.12 2.95
CA ARG A 106 -0.59 12.41 3.88
C ARG A 106 -1.74 13.15 3.19
N ASP A 107 -1.41 14.17 2.40
CA ASP A 107 -2.41 14.91 1.63
C ASP A 107 -3.05 14.03 0.55
N PHE A 108 -2.25 13.16 -0.09
CA PHE A 108 -2.73 12.16 -1.03
C PHE A 108 -3.73 11.21 -0.37
N LYS A 109 -3.39 10.60 0.77
CA LYS A 109 -4.28 9.74 1.55
C LYS A 109 -5.60 10.46 1.83
N ALA A 110 -5.56 11.70 2.32
CA ALA A 110 -6.75 12.47 2.63
C ALA A 110 -7.65 12.66 1.39
N ARG A 111 -7.07 13.06 0.25
CA ARG A 111 -7.83 13.25 -0.99
C ARG A 111 -8.42 11.95 -1.54
N ILE A 112 -7.63 10.89 -1.62
CA ILE A 112 -8.08 9.62 -2.21
C ILE A 112 -9.13 8.96 -1.31
N SER A 113 -9.01 9.07 0.01
CA SER A 113 -10.01 8.57 0.97
C SER A 113 -11.38 9.25 0.84
N GLU A 114 -11.43 10.47 0.27
CA GLU A 114 -12.66 11.23 0.08
C GLU A 114 -13.39 10.92 -1.23
N ILE A 115 -12.82 10.11 -2.12
CA ILE A 115 -13.51 9.62 -3.31
C ILE A 115 -14.75 8.81 -2.86
N PRO A 116 -15.98 9.10 -3.33
CA PRO A 116 -17.20 8.55 -2.73
C PRO A 116 -17.22 7.02 -2.57
N THR A 117 -16.72 6.29 -3.56
CA THR A 117 -16.66 4.82 -3.54
C THR A 117 -15.64 4.29 -2.53
N ILE A 118 -14.47 4.93 -2.43
CA ILE A 118 -13.44 4.60 -1.44
C ILE A 118 -13.92 4.98 -0.05
N LYS A 119 -14.48 6.18 0.12
CA LYS A 119 -15.05 6.65 1.39
C LYS A 119 -16.09 5.67 1.90
N ALA A 120 -17.02 5.24 1.05
CA ALA A 120 -18.01 4.21 1.39
C ALA A 120 -17.36 2.88 1.78
N PHE A 121 -16.28 2.47 1.11
CA PHE A 121 -15.52 1.26 1.47
C PHE A 121 -14.77 1.40 2.81
N LEU A 122 -14.36 2.59 3.21
CA LEU A 122 -13.69 2.83 4.49
C LEU A 122 -14.67 3.00 5.66
N GLN A 123 -15.96 3.18 5.41
CA GLN A 123 -16.97 3.29 6.47
C GLN A 123 -17.28 1.94 7.14
N PRO A 124 -17.77 1.96 8.40
CA PRO A 124 -18.26 0.77 9.08
C PRO A 124 -19.35 0.04 8.28
N GLY A 125 -19.34 -1.29 8.33
CA GLY A 125 -20.31 -2.12 7.62
C GLY A 125 -19.96 -2.42 6.15
N SER A 126 -18.85 -1.88 5.64
CA SER A 126 -18.32 -2.27 4.34
C SER A 126 -17.72 -3.69 4.35
N GLN A 127 -17.27 -4.15 3.18
CA GLN A 127 -16.57 -5.43 3.05
C GLN A 127 -15.08 -5.37 3.40
N ARG A 128 -14.53 -4.20 3.77
CA ARG A 128 -13.13 -4.06 4.21
C ARG A 128 -12.89 -4.97 5.41
N LYS A 129 -11.81 -5.77 5.34
CA LYS A 129 -11.44 -6.69 6.42
C LYS A 129 -10.56 -5.98 7.44
N PRO A 130 -10.70 -6.31 8.74
CA PRO A 130 -9.81 -5.79 9.78
C PRO A 130 -8.42 -6.43 9.67
N VAL A 131 -7.48 -5.89 10.45
CA VAL A 131 -6.17 -6.54 10.65
C VAL A 131 -6.38 -7.97 11.14
N PRO A 132 -5.68 -8.97 10.57
CA PRO A 132 -5.77 -10.35 11.01
C PRO A 132 -5.55 -10.55 12.51
N ASP A 133 -6.45 -11.28 13.14
CA ASP A 133 -6.36 -11.71 14.54
C ASP A 133 -5.87 -13.17 14.67
N GLU A 134 -5.73 -13.66 15.89
CA GLU A 134 -5.31 -15.03 16.16
C GLU A 134 -6.28 -16.06 15.54
N LYS A 135 -7.59 -15.79 15.57
CA LYS A 135 -8.60 -16.66 14.98
C LYS A 135 -8.44 -16.81 13.47
N TYR A 136 -8.12 -15.72 12.78
CA TYR A 136 -7.76 -15.75 11.36
C TYR A 136 -6.52 -16.63 11.14
N VAL A 137 -5.46 -16.41 11.90
CA VAL A 137 -4.19 -17.16 11.78
C VAL A 137 -4.41 -18.66 12.00
N GLU A 138 -5.13 -19.04 13.05
CA GLU A 138 -5.49 -20.43 13.34
C GLU A 138 -6.29 -21.07 12.20
N THR A 139 -7.27 -20.33 11.67
CA THR A 139 -8.10 -20.81 10.56
C THR A 139 -7.26 -21.04 9.31
N VAL A 140 -6.37 -20.11 8.97
CA VAL A 140 -5.47 -20.24 7.82
C VAL A 140 -4.53 -21.42 8.00
N ARG A 141 -3.87 -21.56 9.16
CA ARG A 141 -2.98 -22.69 9.46
C ARG A 141 -3.70 -24.03 9.36
N ARG A 142 -4.92 -24.12 9.89
CA ARG A 142 -5.74 -25.34 9.84
C ARG A 142 -6.14 -25.71 8.41
N VAL A 143 -6.64 -24.75 7.63
CA VAL A 143 -7.18 -25.02 6.29
C VAL A 143 -6.07 -25.29 5.28
N LEU A 144 -5.00 -24.49 5.31
CA LEU A 144 -3.90 -24.59 4.35
C LEU A 144 -2.77 -25.53 4.81
N GLN A 145 -2.89 -26.12 6.01
CA GLN A 145 -1.88 -27.00 6.61
C GLN A 145 -0.49 -26.33 6.67
N LEU A 146 -0.47 -25.03 6.98
CA LEU A 146 0.77 -24.28 7.14
C LEU A 146 1.40 -24.60 8.50
N HIS A 147 2.52 -25.31 8.48
CA HIS A 147 3.42 -25.45 9.62
C HIS A 147 4.34 -24.22 9.70
N HIS A 148 4.85 -23.90 10.90
CA HIS A 148 5.65 -22.70 11.18
C HIS A 148 6.58 -22.32 10.02
N VAL A 149 6.37 -21.13 9.43
CA VAL A 149 7.31 -20.57 8.46
C VAL A 149 8.49 -20.06 9.28
N THR A 150 9.61 -20.79 9.20
CA THR A 150 10.91 -20.45 9.79
C THR A 150 11.45 -19.13 9.27
#